data_AF-A0A966ATN2-F1
#
_entry.id   AF-A0A966ATN2-F1
#
_cell.length_a   1.000
_cell.length_b   1.000
_cell.length_c   1.000
_cell.angle_alpha   90.00
_cell.angle_beta   90.00
_cell.angle_gamma   90.00
#
_symmetry.space_group_name_H-M   'P 1'
#
loop_
_entity.id
_entity.type
_entity.pdbx_description
1 polymer ?
#
loop_
_entity_poly.entity_id
_entity_poly.type
_entity_poly.pdbx_seq_one_letter_code
_entity_poly.pdbx_strand_id
1 'polypeptide(L)'
;GGQLASPGLVRWAPSRPAGVPGAGAVPVPATSEGVFDFQVPVGNVILSVSDQAYVPKHQQVTVNEDGANQFEIELEPAMGMILLLDEDGTSIPWDLTWHPVVNSDGHEGKVLTRGRTGSGYRVLVSEPGEYTITLPYMDGFYPVDPFNIYCQPESILETLIPLEAE
;
A
#
# COMPACT_ATOMS: atom_id res chain seq x y z
N GLY A 1 17.15 6.11 -17.55
CA GLY A 1 17.86 6.03 -16.26
C GLY A 1 16.89 6.50 -15.21
N GLY A 2 16.36 5.56 -14.42
CA GLY A 2 15.47 5.89 -13.31
C GLY A 2 16.25 6.47 -12.14
N GLN A 3 15.58 7.26 -11.30
CA GLN A 3 16.11 7.67 -10.01
C GLN A 3 16.07 6.49 -9.04
N LEU A 4 17.04 6.38 -8.13
CA LEU A 4 17.02 5.35 -7.09
C LEU A 4 15.83 5.59 -6.16
N ALA A 5 15.03 4.55 -5.93
CA ALA A 5 13.93 4.58 -4.99
C ALA A 5 14.45 4.46 -3.55
N SER A 6 13.79 5.13 -2.60
CA SER A 6 14.19 5.17 -1.19
C SER A 6 13.09 4.67 -0.25
N PRO A 7 12.66 3.38 -0.36
CA PRO A 7 11.67 2.83 0.55
C PRO A 7 12.23 2.80 1.99
N GLY A 8 11.43 3.22 2.97
CA GLY A 8 11.83 3.31 4.37
C GLY A 8 11.98 1.95 5.06
N LEU A 9 11.44 0.88 4.47
CA LEU A 9 11.51 -0.48 5.02
C LEU A 9 11.26 -1.57 3.97
N VAL A 10 12.14 -2.57 3.89
CA VAL A 10 11.89 -3.83 3.16
C VAL A 10 11.54 -4.92 4.18
N ARG A 11 10.49 -5.71 3.90
CA ARG A 11 10.06 -6.85 4.72
C ARG A 11 10.18 -8.13 3.90
N TRP A 12 10.86 -9.14 4.44
CA TRP A 12 10.97 -10.45 3.82
C TRP A 12 10.34 -11.54 4.70
N ALA A 13 9.67 -12.50 4.07
CA ALA A 13 9.00 -13.63 4.71
C ALA A 13 9.30 -14.93 3.93
N PRO A 14 10.28 -15.76 4.34
CA PRO A 14 10.54 -17.03 3.68
C PRO A 14 9.40 -18.04 3.83
N SER A 15 9.24 -18.89 2.83
CA SER A 15 8.49 -20.15 2.91
C SER A 15 9.03 -20.96 4.10
N ARG A 16 8.20 -21.19 5.13
CA ARG A 16 8.68 -21.82 6.36
C ARG A 16 8.87 -23.33 6.19
N PRO A 17 9.95 -23.90 6.73
CA PRO A 17 9.98 -25.31 7.09
C PRO A 17 8.87 -25.64 8.09
N ALA A 18 8.33 -26.85 8.02
CA ALA A 18 7.30 -27.32 8.96
C ALA A 18 7.82 -27.24 10.42
N GLY A 19 7.03 -26.67 11.33
CA GLY A 19 7.31 -26.67 12.77
C GLY A 19 7.93 -25.39 13.35
N VAL A 20 8.16 -24.33 12.56
CA VAL A 20 8.73 -23.06 13.06
C VAL A 20 7.61 -22.05 13.43
N PRO A 21 7.43 -21.71 14.73
CA PRO A 21 6.45 -20.69 15.15
C PRO A 21 6.96 -19.26 14.92
N GLY A 22 6.03 -18.33 14.66
CA GLY A 22 6.30 -16.89 14.48
C GLY A 22 6.29 -16.41 13.02
N ALA A 23 5.44 -15.42 12.72
CA ALA A 23 5.60 -14.56 11.54
C ALA A 23 6.28 -13.28 12.01
N GLY A 24 7.51 -13.02 11.59
CA GLY A 24 8.20 -11.76 11.89
C GLY A 24 8.97 -11.31 10.68
N ALA A 25 8.61 -10.16 10.12
CA ALA A 25 9.48 -9.47 9.18
C ALA A 25 10.70 -8.97 9.99
N VAL A 26 11.90 -9.39 9.61
CA VAL A 26 13.12 -8.80 10.17
C VAL A 26 13.35 -7.48 9.42
N PRO A 27 13.33 -6.32 10.10
CA PRO A 27 13.62 -5.05 9.45
C PRO A 27 15.08 -5.05 9.01
N VAL A 28 15.32 -4.84 7.72
CA VAL A 28 16.66 -4.69 7.14
C VAL A 28 16.87 -3.21 6.84
N PRO A 29 17.80 -2.52 7.52
CA PRO A 29 18.11 -1.14 7.18
C PRO A 29 18.80 -1.08 5.82
N ALA A 30 18.56 -0.01 5.08
CA ALA A 30 19.28 0.26 3.83
C ALA A 30 20.77 0.48 4.12
N THR A 31 21.65 -0.07 3.28
CA THR A 31 23.10 0.16 3.35
C THR A 31 23.49 1.45 2.63
N SER A 32 22.76 1.79 1.57
CA SER A 32 22.72 3.10 0.92
C SER A 32 21.33 3.33 0.32
N GLU A 33 21.07 4.51 -0.25
CA GLU A 33 19.78 4.82 -0.85
C GLU A 33 19.34 3.75 -1.87
N GLY A 34 18.22 3.08 -1.59
CA GLY A 34 17.67 2.01 -2.44
C GLY A 34 18.40 0.68 -2.42
N VAL A 35 19.44 0.52 -1.57
CA VAL A 35 20.25 -0.70 -1.50
C VAL A 35 20.09 -1.38 -0.14
N PHE A 36 19.85 -2.69 -0.16
CA PHE A 36 19.59 -3.48 1.03
C PHE A 36 20.41 -4.77 0.99
N ASP A 37 21.10 -5.07 2.09
CA ASP A 37 21.87 -6.30 2.25
C ASP A 37 21.26 -7.15 3.38
N PHE A 38 20.88 -8.39 3.08
CA PHE A 38 20.32 -9.32 4.07
C PHE A 38 20.56 -10.78 3.69
N GLN A 39 20.51 -11.66 4.69
CA GLN A 39 20.72 -13.09 4.52
C GLN A 39 19.39 -13.81 4.32
N VAL A 40 19.34 -14.71 3.33
CA VAL A 40 18.21 -15.58 3.03
C VAL A 40 18.70 -17.01 2.73
N PRO A 41 17.87 -18.07 2.90
CA PRO A 41 18.21 -19.41 2.46
C PRO A 41 18.51 -19.49 0.96
N VAL A 42 19.42 -20.37 0.59
CA VAL A 42 19.63 -20.79 -0.80
C VAL A 42 18.33 -21.39 -1.35
N GLY A 43 18.00 -21.06 -2.59
CA GLY A 43 16.81 -21.52 -3.29
C GLY A 43 15.85 -20.39 -3.66
N ASN A 44 14.60 -20.75 -3.93
CA ASN A 44 13.59 -19.80 -4.40
C ASN A 44 13.07 -18.96 -3.24
N VAL A 45 13.16 -17.63 -3.39
CA VAL A 45 12.64 -16.66 -2.43
C VAL A 45 11.78 -15.63 -3.14
N ILE A 46 10.82 -15.06 -2.41
CA ILE A 46 10.00 -13.93 -2.88
C ILE A 46 10.51 -12.67 -2.17
N LEU A 47 10.99 -11.73 -2.96
CA LEU A 47 11.31 -10.38 -2.51
C LEU A 47 10.03 -9.53 -2.62
N SER A 48 9.72 -8.77 -1.57
CA SER A 48 8.52 -7.93 -1.52
C SER A 48 8.88 -6.54 -1.03
N VAL A 49 8.43 -5.52 -1.76
CA VAL A 49 8.54 -4.12 -1.35
C VAL A 49 7.12 -3.57 -1.16
N SER A 50 6.85 -3.00 0.01
CA SER A 50 5.50 -2.56 0.41
C SER A 50 5.54 -1.22 1.14
N ASP A 51 6.32 -0.29 0.61
CA ASP A 51 6.38 1.09 1.08
C ASP A 51 5.15 1.88 0.62
N GLN A 52 4.73 2.89 1.39
CA GLN A 52 3.58 3.71 1.03
C GLN A 52 3.84 4.60 -0.18
N ALA A 53 5.08 4.94 -0.49
CA ALA A 53 5.43 5.78 -1.64
C ALA A 53 5.36 5.03 -2.98
N TYR A 54 5.26 3.69 -2.98
CA TYR A 54 5.31 2.87 -4.19
C TYR A 54 4.13 1.89 -4.30
N VAL A 55 3.83 1.47 -5.52
CA VAL A 55 2.91 0.34 -5.75
C VAL A 55 3.57 -0.92 -5.20
N PRO A 56 2.87 -1.73 -4.38
CA PRO A 56 3.45 -2.96 -3.85
C PRO A 56 3.94 -3.88 -4.96
N LYS A 57 5.19 -4.33 -4.86
CA LYS A 57 5.82 -5.17 -5.88
C LYS A 57 6.45 -6.40 -5.27
N HIS A 58 6.33 -7.50 -5.99
CA HIS A 58 6.88 -8.80 -5.62
C HIS A 58 7.72 -9.33 -6.77
N GLN A 59 8.87 -9.91 -6.45
CA GLN A 59 9.75 -10.57 -7.42
C GLN A 59 10.18 -11.92 -6.85
N GLN A 60 9.95 -12.99 -7.62
CA GLN A 60 10.52 -14.28 -7.30
C GLN A 60 11.94 -14.35 -7.86
N VAL A 61 12.90 -14.68 -7.00
CA VAL A 61 14.30 -14.83 -7.36
C VAL A 61 14.86 -16.16 -6.84
N THR A 62 15.98 -16.60 -7.40
CA THR A 62 16.69 -17.80 -6.96
C THR A 62 18.04 -17.39 -6.38
N VAL A 63 18.23 -17.65 -5.09
CA VAL A 63 19.48 -17.39 -4.37
C VAL A 63 20.36 -18.62 -4.52
N ASN A 64 21.59 -18.42 -4.99
CA ASN A 64 22.56 -19.49 -5.21
C ASN A 64 23.56 -19.58 -4.05
N GLU A 65 24.12 -20.77 -3.81
CA GLU A 65 25.20 -21.00 -2.84
C GLU A 65 26.49 -20.28 -3.28
N ASP A 66 26.75 -20.27 -4.59
CA ASP A 66 27.87 -19.59 -5.22
C ASP A 66 27.38 -18.50 -6.20
N GLY A 67 28.11 -17.38 -6.26
CA GLY A 67 27.86 -16.29 -7.22
C GLY A 67 27.31 -15.01 -6.60
N ALA A 68 27.10 -14.00 -7.45
CA ALA A 68 26.56 -12.70 -7.01
C ALA A 68 25.04 -12.78 -6.86
N ASN A 69 24.56 -12.80 -5.61
CA ASN A 69 23.14 -12.70 -5.28
C ASN A 69 22.70 -11.23 -5.24
N GLN A 70 22.71 -10.56 -6.39
CA GLN A 70 22.28 -9.17 -6.56
C GLN A 70 21.02 -9.12 -7.44
N PHE A 71 19.98 -8.44 -6.96
CA PHE A 71 18.69 -8.36 -7.63
C PHE A 71 18.22 -6.90 -7.64
N GLU A 72 17.63 -6.49 -8.75
CA GLU A 72 17.04 -5.15 -8.91
C GLU A 72 15.51 -5.29 -9.04
N ILE A 73 14.79 -4.44 -8.30
CA ILE A 73 13.34 -4.30 -8.38
C ILE A 73 13.03 -2.85 -8.77
N GLU A 74 12.51 -2.66 -9.97
CA GLU A 74 12.00 -1.35 -10.39
C GLU A 74 10.69 -1.04 -9.66
N LEU A 75 10.59 0.10 -9.00
CA LEU A 75 9.37 0.50 -8.28
C LEU A 75 8.63 1.57 -9.06
N GLU A 76 7.30 1.45 -9.12
CA GLU A 76 6.43 2.50 -9.64
C GLU A 76 5.95 3.37 -8.46
N PRO A 77 6.07 4.71 -8.53
CA PRO A 77 5.49 5.59 -7.53
C PRO A 77 3.99 5.34 -7.38
N ALA A 78 3.53 5.32 -6.13
CA ALA A 78 2.12 5.15 -5.84
C ALA A 78 1.35 6.43 -6.16
N MET A 79 0.12 6.27 -6.65
CA MET A 79 -0.86 7.34 -6.71
C MET A 79 -2.20 6.88 -6.14
N GLY A 80 -2.94 7.80 -5.54
CA GLY A 80 -4.29 7.51 -5.03
C GLY A 80 -4.64 8.34 -3.82
N MET A 81 -5.28 7.71 -2.84
CA MET A 81 -5.84 8.40 -1.69
C MET A 81 -5.75 7.57 -0.40
N ILE A 82 -5.73 8.27 0.73
CA ILE A 82 -6.00 7.72 2.06
C ILE A 82 -7.24 8.42 2.58
N LEU A 83 -8.29 7.65 2.80
CA LEU A 83 -9.54 8.14 3.38
C LEU A 83 -9.42 8.08 4.90
N LEU A 84 -9.71 9.20 5.55
CA LEU A 84 -9.71 9.38 7.01
C LEU A 84 -11.12 9.78 7.43
N LEU A 85 -11.62 9.19 8.51
CA LEU A 85 -12.95 9.50 9.05
C LEU A 85 -12.80 10.40 10.28
N ASP A 86 -13.64 11.40 10.39
CA ASP A 86 -13.68 12.35 11.50
C ASP A 86 -15.11 12.63 11.94
N GLU A 87 -15.35 12.69 13.25
CA GLU A 87 -16.60 13.14 13.84
C GLU A 87 -16.27 14.25 14.84
N ASP A 88 -16.63 15.49 14.51
CA ASP A 88 -16.39 16.68 15.34
C ASP A 88 -14.95 16.78 15.90
N GLY A 89 -13.95 16.47 15.06
CA GLY A 89 -12.52 16.49 15.43
C GLY A 89 -12.01 15.21 16.12
N THR A 90 -12.86 14.18 16.22
CA THR A 90 -12.48 12.85 16.70
C THR A 90 -12.26 11.91 15.54
N SER A 91 -11.04 11.37 15.41
CA SER A 91 -10.73 10.38 14.38
C SER A 91 -11.50 9.08 14.63
N ILE A 92 -12.27 8.66 13.63
CA ILE A 92 -13.04 7.41 13.66
C ILE A 92 -12.22 6.30 13.01
N PRO A 93 -11.99 5.16 13.71
CA PRO A 93 -11.25 4.05 13.14
C PRO A 93 -12.05 3.36 12.04
N TRP A 94 -11.36 2.95 10.99
CA TRP A 94 -12.00 2.23 9.89
C TRP A 94 -12.41 0.80 10.32
N ASP A 95 -13.70 0.49 10.19
CA ASP A 95 -14.21 -0.86 10.42
C ASP A 95 -13.88 -1.81 9.26
N LEU A 96 -13.72 -3.11 9.56
CA LEU A 96 -13.37 -4.12 8.56
C LEU A 96 -14.50 -4.41 7.56
N THR A 97 -15.73 -4.05 7.87
CA THR A 97 -16.89 -4.21 6.99
C THR A 97 -17.08 -3.03 6.05
N TRP A 98 -16.46 -1.88 6.35
CA TRP A 98 -16.60 -0.66 5.57
C TRP A 98 -15.66 -0.67 4.35
N HIS A 99 -16.22 -1.02 3.19
CA HIS A 99 -15.50 -1.06 1.92
C HIS A 99 -16.00 0.03 0.97
N PRO A 100 -15.26 1.13 0.80
CA PRO A 100 -15.55 2.14 -0.21
C PRO A 100 -15.54 1.55 -1.63
N VAL A 101 -16.47 2.04 -2.44
CA VAL A 101 -16.49 1.86 -3.89
C VAL A 101 -15.78 3.06 -4.51
N VAL A 102 -14.94 2.79 -5.51
CA VAL A 102 -14.13 3.78 -6.21
C VAL A 102 -14.27 3.54 -7.70
N ASN A 103 -14.76 4.54 -8.43
CA ASN A 103 -14.95 4.50 -9.88
C ASN A 103 -14.14 5.62 -10.53
N SER A 104 -13.55 5.36 -11.70
CA SER A 104 -12.89 6.39 -12.50
C SER A 104 -13.90 7.14 -13.35
N ASP A 105 -13.77 8.47 -13.41
CA ASP A 105 -14.70 9.33 -14.12
C ASP A 105 -14.08 9.85 -15.41
N GLY A 106 -14.50 9.29 -16.55
CA GLY A 106 -14.05 9.74 -17.87
C GLY A 106 -12.66 9.24 -18.29
N HIS A 107 -12.12 8.23 -17.61
CA HIS A 107 -10.86 7.55 -17.98
C HIS A 107 -10.83 6.08 -17.53
N GLU A 108 -9.82 5.32 -17.94
CA GLU A 108 -9.73 3.86 -17.76
C GLU A 108 -8.99 3.44 -16.48
N GLY A 109 -8.80 4.38 -15.55
CA GLY A 109 -8.12 4.17 -14.28
C GLY A 109 -8.75 3.07 -13.44
N LYS A 110 -7.93 2.23 -12.82
CA LYS A 110 -8.38 1.08 -12.00
C LYS A 110 -7.83 1.17 -10.60
N VAL A 111 -8.58 0.63 -9.64
CA VAL A 111 -8.05 0.36 -8.30
C VAL A 111 -7.02 -0.77 -8.39
N LEU A 112 -5.78 -0.46 -8.03
CA LEU A 112 -4.67 -1.44 -7.99
C LEU A 112 -4.69 -2.24 -6.69
N THR A 113 -4.88 -1.54 -5.58
CA THR A 113 -4.97 -2.13 -4.25
C THR A 113 -5.79 -1.23 -3.34
N ARG A 114 -6.43 -1.84 -2.34
CA ARG A 114 -7.17 -1.12 -1.32
C ARG A 114 -7.15 -1.88 -0.01
N GLY A 115 -7.21 -1.14 1.09
CA GLY A 115 -7.36 -1.73 2.40
C GLY A 115 -7.05 -0.77 3.54
N ARG A 116 -7.40 -1.22 4.73
CA ARG A 116 -7.14 -0.49 5.96
C ARG A 116 -5.64 -0.37 6.24
N THR A 117 -5.20 0.82 6.60
CA THR A 117 -3.87 1.11 7.14
C THR A 117 -3.99 1.39 8.64
N GLY A 118 -2.88 1.69 9.30
CA GLY A 118 -2.92 2.11 10.71
C GLY A 118 -3.65 3.43 10.93
N SER A 119 -3.78 4.27 9.90
CA SER A 119 -4.35 5.62 9.98
C SER A 119 -5.66 5.82 9.23
N GLY A 120 -6.04 4.93 8.30
CA GLY A 120 -7.25 5.12 7.48
C GLY A 120 -7.50 3.98 6.49
N TYR A 121 -8.12 4.29 5.36
CA TYR A 121 -8.33 3.34 4.25
C TYR A 121 -7.63 3.81 2.99
N ARG A 122 -6.57 3.10 2.60
CA ARG A 122 -5.77 3.45 1.43
C ARG A 122 -6.37 2.82 0.19
N VAL A 123 -6.43 3.59 -0.89
CA VAL A 123 -6.78 3.14 -2.24
C VAL A 123 -5.69 3.64 -3.18
N LEU A 124 -5.05 2.72 -3.90
CA LEU A 124 -4.15 3.07 -4.99
C LEU A 124 -4.84 2.88 -6.33
N VAL A 125 -4.52 3.77 -7.26
CA VAL A 125 -5.11 3.78 -8.60
C VAL A 125 -4.03 3.74 -9.68
N SER A 126 -4.40 3.32 -10.89
CA SER A 126 -3.45 3.11 -11.99
C SER A 126 -3.19 4.35 -12.85
N GLU A 127 -4.10 5.33 -12.81
CA GLU A 127 -4.04 6.53 -13.65
C GLU A 127 -4.42 7.78 -12.86
N PRO A 128 -3.81 8.93 -13.16
CA PRO A 128 -4.26 10.21 -12.63
C PRO A 128 -5.61 10.57 -13.23
N GLY A 129 -6.42 11.33 -12.48
CA GLY A 129 -7.76 11.69 -12.91
C GLY A 129 -8.74 11.80 -11.75
N GLU A 130 -10.00 12.01 -12.09
CA GLU A 130 -11.08 12.16 -11.15
C GLU A 130 -11.72 10.81 -10.84
N TYR A 131 -11.90 10.53 -9.55
CA TYR A 131 -12.54 9.32 -9.06
C TYR A 131 -13.69 9.67 -8.12
N THR A 132 -14.90 9.20 -8.42
CA THR A 132 -16.02 9.20 -7.48
C THR A 132 -15.85 8.08 -6.45
N ILE A 133 -15.95 8.48 -5.19
CA ILE A 133 -15.91 7.64 -3.99
C ILE A 133 -17.32 7.52 -3.44
N THR A 134 -17.72 6.29 -3.13
CA THR A 134 -18.98 6.01 -2.43
C THR A 134 -18.67 5.21 -1.19
N LEU A 135 -19.00 5.77 -0.02
CA LEU A 135 -18.88 5.06 1.23
C LEU A 135 -20.05 4.07 1.40
N PRO A 136 -19.81 2.91 2.03
CA PRO A 136 -20.89 2.01 2.40
C PRO A 136 -21.75 2.64 3.51
N TYR A 137 -22.84 1.97 3.86
CA TYR A 137 -23.51 2.23 5.13
C TYR A 137 -22.53 2.00 6.29
N MET A 138 -22.45 2.97 7.20
CA MET A 138 -21.59 2.94 8.38
C MET A 138 -22.49 3.06 9.62
N ASP A 139 -22.57 1.97 10.40
CA ASP A 139 -23.42 1.90 11.58
C ASP A 139 -23.14 3.05 12.55
N GLY A 140 -24.20 3.75 12.98
CA GLY A 140 -24.11 4.92 13.86
C GLY A 140 -23.87 6.26 13.19
N PHE A 141 -23.75 6.33 11.85
CA PHE A 141 -23.52 7.58 11.12
C PHE A 141 -24.51 7.77 9.98
N TYR A 142 -24.91 9.03 9.74
CA TYR A 142 -25.69 9.39 8.57
C TYR A 142 -24.94 9.07 7.26
N PRO A 143 -25.64 8.67 6.18
CA PRO A 143 -25.03 8.42 4.89
C PRO A 143 -24.30 9.64 4.35
N VAL A 144 -23.08 9.43 3.84
CA VAL A 144 -22.30 10.45 3.15
C VAL A 144 -22.59 10.36 1.66
N ASP A 145 -22.99 11.49 1.05
CA ASP A 145 -23.17 11.57 -0.40
C ASP A 145 -21.87 11.22 -1.14
N PRO A 146 -21.94 10.57 -2.32
CA PRO A 146 -20.76 10.35 -3.13
C PRO A 146 -20.00 11.63 -3.41
N PHE A 147 -18.67 11.56 -3.36
CA PHE A 147 -17.79 12.71 -3.54
C PHE A 147 -16.61 12.36 -4.44
N ASN A 148 -15.99 13.39 -5.02
CA ASN A 148 -14.94 13.21 -6.03
C ASN A 148 -13.57 13.56 -5.44
N ILE A 149 -12.57 12.75 -5.79
CA ILE A 149 -11.15 13.01 -5.49
C ILE A 149 -10.38 13.04 -6.81
N TYR A 150 -9.60 14.09 -7.02
CA TYR A 150 -8.64 14.15 -8.11
C TYR A 150 -7.30 13.53 -7.68
N CYS A 151 -6.95 12.37 -8.24
CA CYS A 151 -5.68 11.71 -8.02
C CYS A 151 -4.61 12.30 -8.92
N GLN A 152 -3.54 12.81 -8.31
CA GLN A 152 -2.38 13.33 -9.02
C GLN A 152 -1.36 12.21 -9.32
N PRO A 153 -0.58 12.32 -10.40
CA PRO A 153 0.53 11.40 -10.63
C PRO A 153 1.48 11.36 -9.44
N GLU A 154 1.96 10.16 -9.09
CA GLU A 154 3.01 9.94 -8.09
C GLU A 154 2.71 10.55 -6.70
N SER A 155 1.44 10.69 -6.35
CA SER A 155 1.00 11.30 -5.09
C SER A 155 -0.17 10.56 -4.47
N ILE A 156 -0.12 10.43 -3.14
CA ILE A 156 -1.23 9.90 -2.33
C ILE A 156 -1.83 11.06 -1.55
N LEU A 157 -3.09 11.37 -1.83
CA LEU A 157 -3.82 12.43 -1.15
C LEU A 157 -4.51 11.90 0.11
N GLU A 158 -4.30 12.55 1.24
CA GLU A 158 -5.12 12.32 2.44
C GLU A 158 -6.42 13.12 2.32
N THR A 159 -7.55 12.45 2.49
CA THR A 159 -8.88 13.06 2.44
C THR A 159 -9.60 12.80 3.74
N LEU A 160 -9.90 13.87 4.47
CA LEU A 160 -10.70 13.84 5.69
C LEU A 160 -12.19 13.89 5.34
N ILE A 161 -12.94 12.92 5.84
CA ILE A 161 -14.36 12.76 5.59
C ILE A 161 -15.09 13.03 6.90
N PRO A 162 -15.81 14.15 7.01
CA PRO A 162 -16.64 14.42 8.18
C PRO A 162 -17.83 13.45 8.20
N LEU A 163 -18.07 12.83 9.34
CA LEU A 163 -19.21 12.00 9.65
C LEU A 163 -20.10 12.73 10.65
N GLU A 164 -21.40 12.53 10.50
CA GLU A 164 -22.42 13.01 11.44
C GLU A 164 -23.08 11.79 12.09
N ALA A 165 -23.10 11.71 13.41
CA ALA A 165 -23.80 10.64 14.14
C ALA A 165 -25.33 10.73 13.97
N GLU A 166 -25.98 9.57 13.94
CA GLU A 166 -27.45 9.43 13.83
C GLU A 166 -28.25 9.97 15.04
#